data_AF-A0A955G2M9-F1
#
_entry.id   AF-A0A955G2M9-F1
#
_cell.length_a   1.000
_cell.length_b   1.000
_cell.length_c   1.000
_cell.angle_alpha   90.00
_cell.angle_beta   90.00
_cell.angle_gamma   90.00
#
_symmetry.space_group_name_H-M   'P 1'
#
loop_
_entity.id
_entity.type
_entity.pdbx_description
1 polymer ?
#
loop_
_entity_poly.entity_id
_entity_poly.type
_entity_poly.pdbx_seq_one_letter_code
_entity_poly.pdbx_strand_id
1 'polypeptide(L)'
;MQDSSGKKSAFNPGKLIVSILNCLNHSEEKATQAFWLIETIENQLFKKTNLLVTDKDISSTTHQVLASFDKLAGEQYAVRHRKSL
;
A
#
# COMPACT_ATOMS: atom_id res chain seq x y z
N MET A 1 25.08 -4.18 9.96
CA MET A 1 23.61 -4.16 10.13
C MET A 1 23.05 -3.18 9.13
N GLN A 2 22.46 -3.66 8.05
CA GLN A 2 21.84 -2.82 7.02
C GLN A 2 20.81 -3.68 6.30
N ASP A 3 19.52 -3.52 6.62
CA ASP A 3 18.42 -4.10 5.85
C ASP A 3 17.53 -2.99 5.24
N SER A 4 18.19 -2.00 4.63
CA SER A 4 17.57 -1.08 3.66
C SER A 4 17.57 -1.71 2.26
N SER A 5 17.29 -3.01 2.17
CA SER A 5 17.47 -3.74 0.91
C SER A 5 16.56 -3.15 -0.15
N GLY A 6 17.12 -2.37 -1.08
CA GLY A 6 16.53 -1.93 -2.35
C GLY A 6 16.25 -3.12 -3.28
N LYS A 7 15.73 -4.20 -2.70
CA LYS A 7 15.32 -5.43 -3.34
C LYS A 7 14.05 -5.09 -4.09
N LYS A 8 14.18 -4.98 -5.41
CA LYS A 8 13.05 -4.92 -6.32
C LYS A 8 12.25 -6.20 -6.12
N SER A 9 11.03 -6.05 -5.63
CA SER A 9 10.10 -7.15 -5.38
C SER A 9 9.04 -7.11 -6.47
N ALA A 10 8.58 -8.27 -6.92
CA ALA A 10 7.43 -8.31 -7.79
C ALA A 10 6.23 -7.78 -7.01
N PHE A 11 5.60 -6.74 -7.53
CA PHE A 11 4.36 -6.22 -6.98
C PHE A 11 3.33 -7.36 -6.91
N ASN A 12 2.77 -7.58 -5.71
CA ASN A 12 1.79 -8.64 -5.48
C ASN A 12 0.45 -8.02 -5.06
N PRO A 13 -0.51 -7.86 -5.97
CA PRO A 13 -1.81 -7.25 -5.67
C PRO A 13 -2.60 -8.05 -4.63
N GLY A 14 -2.44 -9.38 -4.60
CA GLY A 14 -3.09 -10.26 -3.62
C GLY A 14 -2.60 -10.04 -2.19
N LYS A 15 -1.33 -9.71 -1.98
CA LYS A 15 -0.83 -9.30 -0.65
C LYS A 15 -1.30 -7.90 -0.29
N LEU A 16 -1.37 -7.01 -1.28
CA LEU A 16 -1.78 -5.64 -1.08
C LEU A 16 -3.26 -5.54 -0.67
N ILE A 17 -4.16 -6.28 -1.33
CA ILE A 17 -5.59 -6.28 -0.99
C ILE A 17 -5.85 -6.71 0.46
N VAL A 18 -5.17 -7.77 0.91
CA VAL A 18 -5.29 -8.24 2.30
C VAL A 18 -4.80 -7.17 3.27
N SER A 19 -3.70 -6.49 2.95
CA SER A 19 -3.18 -5.40 3.77
C SER A 19 -4.15 -4.22 3.87
N ILE A 20 -4.75 -3.82 2.75
CA ILE A 20 -5.76 -2.75 2.66
C ILE A 20 -7.02 -3.11 3.46
N LEU A 21 -7.56 -4.31 3.26
CA LEU A 21 -8.75 -4.78 3.98
C LEU A 21 -8.53 -4.81 5.49
N ASN A 22 -7.35 -5.22 5.94
CA ASN A 22 -6.98 -5.18 7.36
C ASN A 22 -6.92 -3.77 7.94
N CYS A 23 -6.65 -2.75 7.12
CA CYS A 23 -6.65 -1.35 7.53
C CYS A 23 -8.04 -0.69 7.44
N LEU A 24 -8.97 -1.31 6.70
CA LEU A 24 -10.36 -0.86 6.54
C LEU A 24 -11.35 -1.68 7.37
N ASN A 25 -10.87 -2.57 8.24
CA ASN A 25 -11.72 -3.45 9.04
C ASN A 25 -12.67 -2.71 10.00
N HIS A 26 -12.43 -1.42 10.26
CA HIS A 26 -13.31 -0.56 11.03
C HIS A 26 -14.54 -0.08 10.25
N SER A 27 -14.60 -0.31 8.93
CA SER A 27 -15.71 0.13 8.07
C SER A 27 -15.92 -0.82 6.90
N GLU A 28 -16.94 -1.68 7.00
CA GLU A 28 -17.35 -2.58 5.91
C GLU A 28 -17.71 -1.81 4.64
N GLU A 29 -18.38 -0.66 4.76
CA GLU A 29 -18.72 0.22 3.65
C GLU A 29 -17.46 0.62 2.87
N LYS A 30 -16.42 1.10 3.56
CA LYS A 30 -15.16 1.51 2.91
C LYS A 30 -14.36 0.32 2.41
N ALA A 31 -14.46 -0.84 3.06
CA ALA A 31 -13.79 -2.06 2.61
C ALA A 31 -14.27 -2.51 1.21
N THR A 32 -15.51 -2.17 0.81
CA THR A 32 -15.99 -2.40 -0.56
C THR A 32 -15.17 -1.68 -1.63
N GLN A 33 -14.45 -0.62 -1.27
CA GLN A 33 -13.61 0.18 -2.17
C GLN A 33 -12.19 -0.36 -2.31
N ALA A 34 -11.84 -1.47 -1.64
CA ALA A 34 -10.47 -1.99 -1.62
C ALA A 34 -9.89 -2.28 -3.01
N PHE A 35 -10.71 -2.80 -3.94
CA PHE A 35 -10.28 -3.04 -5.32
C PHE A 35 -9.92 -1.73 -6.05
N TRP A 36 -10.76 -0.70 -5.92
CA TRP A 36 -10.50 0.61 -6.52
C TRP A 36 -9.25 1.28 -5.93
N LEU A 37 -9.00 1.08 -4.63
CA LEU A 37 -7.77 1.57 -3.97
C LEU A 37 -6.51 0.88 -4.52
N ILE A 38 -6.58 -0.42 -4.82
CA ILE A 38 -5.47 -1.15 -5.45
C ILE A 38 -5.17 -0.60 -6.84
N GLU A 39 -6.20 -0.44 -7.67
CA GLU A 39 -6.03 0.15 -9.01
C GLU A 39 -5.43 1.55 -8.92
N THR A 40 -5.83 2.34 -7.93
CA THR A 40 -5.25 3.66 -7.69
C THR A 40 -3.76 3.57 -7.31
N ILE A 41 -3.39 2.63 -6.44
CA ILE A 41 -2.00 2.41 -6.03
C ILE A 41 -1.15 1.92 -7.21
N GLU A 42 -1.64 0.95 -7.98
CA GLU A 42 -0.99 0.44 -9.19
C GLU A 42 -0.77 1.57 -10.21
N ASN A 43 -1.80 2.37 -10.46
CA ASN A 43 -1.70 3.51 -11.37
C ASN A 43 -0.65 4.53 -10.90
N GLN A 44 -0.54 4.78 -9.59
CA GLN A 44 0.49 5.68 -9.05
C GLN A 44 1.90 5.09 -9.11
N LEU A 45 2.04 3.78 -8.86
CA LEU A 45 3.32 3.06 -8.91
C LEU A 45 3.85 2.96 -10.34
N PHE A 46 3.01 2.60 -11.31
CA PHE A 46 3.43 2.26 -12.67
C PHE A 46 3.33 3.42 -13.68
N LYS A 47 2.73 4.56 -13.31
CA LYS A 47 2.81 5.80 -14.11
C LYS A 47 4.25 6.25 -14.42
N LYS A 48 5.25 5.75 -13.67
CA LYS A 48 6.68 6.06 -13.84
C LYS A 48 7.47 5.07 -14.72
N THR A 49 6.81 4.31 -15.61
CA THR A 49 7.43 3.51 -16.69
C THR A 49 8.37 2.36 -16.30
N ASN A 50 8.59 2.05 -15.01
CA ASN A 50 9.40 0.91 -14.60
C ASN A 50 8.54 -0.16 -13.90
N LEU A 51 8.57 -1.39 -14.43
CA LEU A 51 7.92 -2.59 -13.88
C LEU A 51 8.51 -3.06 -12.54
N LEU A 52 9.61 -2.45 -12.09
CA LEU A 52 10.32 -2.82 -10.89
C LEU A 52 10.17 -1.74 -9.83
N VAL A 53 9.25 -2.00 -8.89
CA VAL A 53 9.01 -1.18 -7.70
C VAL A 53 9.74 -1.77 -6.49
N THR A 54 10.16 -0.91 -5.57
CA THR A 54 10.70 -1.36 -4.28
C THR A 54 9.58 -1.53 -3.26
N ASP A 55 9.82 -2.34 -2.22
CA ASP A 55 8.87 -2.46 -1.10
C ASP A 55 8.59 -1.10 -0.44
N LYS A 56 9.56 -0.18 -0.48
CA LYS A 56 9.41 1.19 -0.01
C LYS A 56 8.48 2.02 -0.89
N ASP A 57 8.58 1.89 -2.22
CA ASP A 57 7.67 2.57 -3.14
C ASP A 57 6.23 2.08 -2.90
N ILE A 58 6.04 0.76 -2.80
CA ILE A 58 4.74 0.15 -2.53
C ILE A 58 4.18 0.67 -1.20
N SER A 59 4.99 0.63 -0.13
CA SER A 59 4.55 1.05 1.21
C SER A 59 4.22 2.54 1.26
N SER A 60 5.08 3.38 0.69
CA SER A 60 4.89 4.83 0.66
C SER A 60 3.65 5.23 -0.15
N THR A 61 3.48 4.67 -1.35
CA THR A 61 2.31 4.96 -2.19
C THR A 61 1.02 4.43 -1.55
N THR A 62 1.05 3.23 -0.97
CA THR A 62 -0.12 2.67 -0.28
C THR A 62 -0.52 3.52 0.92
N HIS A 63 0.44 3.95 1.74
CA HIS A 63 0.18 4.85 2.86
C HIS A 63 -0.44 6.18 2.39
N GLN A 64 0.10 6.79 1.34
CA GLN A 64 -0.42 8.05 0.80
C GLN A 64 -1.86 7.91 0.29
N VAL A 65 -2.16 6.84 -0.45
CA VAL A 65 -3.51 6.58 -0.96
C VAL A 65 -4.48 6.33 0.19
N LEU A 66 -4.11 5.48 1.15
CA LEU A 66 -4.95 5.18 2.31
C LEU A 66 -5.18 6.41 3.17
N ALA A 67 -4.15 7.17 3.53
CA ALA A 67 -4.29 8.37 4.35
C ALA A 67 -5.15 9.46 3.69
N SER A 68 -5.16 9.52 2.35
CA SER A 68 -6.02 10.45 1.59
C SER A 68 -7.47 9.98 1.53
N PHE A 69 -7.72 8.67 1.52
CA PHE A 69 -9.06 8.08 1.46
C PHE A 69 -9.72 7.96 2.86
N ASP A 70 -8.98 7.43 3.83
CA ASP A 70 -9.37 7.26 5.22
C ASP A 70 -8.13 7.44 6.11
N LYS A 71 -8.09 8.53 6.87
CA LYS A 71 -6.97 8.86 7.74
C LYS A 71 -6.64 7.75 8.74
N LEU A 72 -7.66 7.09 9.31
CA LEU A 72 -7.46 6.00 10.27
C LEU A 72 -6.87 4.77 9.56
N ALA A 73 -7.30 4.46 8.34
CA ALA A 73 -6.71 3.39 7.55
C ALA A 73 -5.23 3.67 7.23
N GLY A 74 -4.90 4.92 6.89
CA GLY A 74 -3.52 5.36 6.69
C GLY A 74 -2.65 5.19 7.94
N GLU A 75 -3.14 5.62 9.10
CA GLU A 75 -2.44 5.44 10.38
C GLU A 75 -2.25 3.96 10.74
N GLN A 76 -3.29 3.14 10.59
CA GLN A 76 -3.20 1.69 10.80
C GLN A 76 -2.18 1.04 9.86
N TYR A 77 -2.16 1.47 8.59
CA TYR A 77 -1.18 0.99 7.63
C TYR A 77 0.24 1.37 8.04
N ALA A 78 0.46 2.61 8.48
CA ALA A 78 1.77 3.08 8.90
C ALA A 78 2.32 2.34 10.12
N VAL A 79 1.47 2.02 11.11
CA VAL A 79 1.87 1.22 12.27
C VAL A 79 2.27 -0.19 11.84
N ARG A 80 1.50 -0.82 10.95
CA ARG A 80 1.75 -2.18 10.45
C ARG A 80 3.02 -2.28 9.60
N HIS A 81 3.36 -1.22 8.86
CA HIS A 81 4.47 -1.19 7.90
C HIS A 81 5.62 -0.26 8.32
N ARG A 82 5.78 0.02 9.61
CA ARG A 82 6.78 0.95 10.16
C ARG A 82 8.23 0.65 9.76
N LYS A 83 8.53 -0.59 9.36
CA LYS A 83 9.86 -1.01 8.87
C LYS A 83 10.06 -0.81 7.35
N SER A 84 8.99 -0.51 6.62
CA SER A 84 8.94 -0.44 5.15
C SER A 84 8.60 0.97 4.62
N LEU A 85 8.22 1.92 5.49
CA LEU A 85 8.04 3.35 5.21
C LEU A 85 9.35 4.12 5.42
#